data_AF-A0A9P7BTD6-F1
#
_entry.id   AF-A0A9P7BTD6-F1
#
_cell.length_a   1.000
_cell.length_b   1.000
_cell.length_c   1.000
_cell.angle_alpha   90.00
_cell.angle_beta   90.00
_cell.angle_gamma   90.00
#
_symmetry.space_group_name_H-M   'P 1'
#
loop_
_entity.id
_entity.type
_entity.pdbx_description
1 polymer ?
#
loop_
_entity_poly.entity_id
_entity_poly.type
_entity_poly.pdbx_seq_one_letter_code
_entity_poly.pdbx_strand_id
1 'polypeptide(L)'
;MADANENPPTTPPTAPHRQSILLKTNRRSTFFQRNVQHEPPVDNPENSDEYNAHLRKEYEKLQLVNRAVELMIGDFQNALQVQSQVAQHVDETDRLLNVWSLILEKTETFKNLLEDPEWEKSQLKLEEE
;
A
#
# COMPACT_ATOMS: atom_id res chain seq x y z
N MET A 1 61.63 -21.94 5.25
CA MET A 1 60.61 -22.93 4.86
C MET A 1 59.28 -22.22 4.89
N ALA A 2 58.67 -22.08 3.72
CA ALA A 2 57.31 -21.59 3.56
C ALA A 2 56.34 -22.65 4.10
N ASP A 3 55.26 -22.23 4.75
CA ASP A 3 53.94 -22.57 4.23
C ASP A 3 52.92 -21.52 4.67
N ALA A 4 52.14 -21.10 3.70
CA ALA A 4 51.05 -20.15 3.80
C ALA A 4 49.78 -20.89 4.22
N ASN A 5 48.93 -20.25 5.03
CA ASN A 5 47.50 -20.28 4.72
C ASN A 5 46.77 -19.05 5.26
N GLU A 6 45.86 -18.57 4.44
CA GLU A 6 45.12 -17.32 4.47
C GLU A 6 43.80 -17.40 5.26
N ASN A 7 43.44 -16.29 5.94
CA ASN A 7 42.10 -15.70 6.11
C ASN A 7 40.98 -16.48 6.88
N PRO A 8 39.83 -15.84 7.24
CA PRO A 8 39.62 -14.68 8.12
C PRO A 8 38.48 -14.98 9.16
N PRO A 9 37.86 -14.03 9.89
CA PRO A 9 37.20 -14.27 11.18
C PRO A 9 35.85 -15.00 11.05
N THR A 10 35.67 -16.06 11.83
CA THR A 10 34.45 -16.86 11.81
C THR A 10 33.38 -16.29 12.76
N THR A 11 32.41 -15.62 12.11
CA THR A 11 30.97 -15.49 12.45
C THR A 11 30.52 -14.56 13.59
N PRO A 12 29.58 -13.63 13.31
CA PRO A 12 28.81 -12.90 14.33
C PRO A 12 27.76 -13.81 14.99
N PRO A 13 27.34 -13.55 16.23
CA PRO A 13 26.25 -14.31 16.86
C PRO A 13 24.97 -14.13 16.04
N THR A 14 24.43 -15.24 15.57
CA THR A 14 23.17 -15.34 14.84
C THR A 14 22.05 -14.65 15.63
N ALA A 15 21.56 -13.52 15.11
CA ALA A 15 20.36 -12.87 15.60
C ALA A 15 19.17 -13.86 15.49
N PRO A 16 18.27 -13.92 16.49
CA PRO A 16 17.10 -14.78 16.39
C PRO A 16 16.27 -14.37 15.18
N HIS A 17 16.12 -15.31 14.26
CA HIS A 17 15.31 -15.22 13.06
C HIS A 17 13.86 -14.90 13.46
N ARG A 18 13.50 -13.62 13.42
CA ARG A 18 12.13 -13.15 13.68
C ARG A 18 11.29 -13.57 12.47
N GLN A 19 10.64 -14.72 12.58
CA GLN A 19 9.68 -15.18 11.58
C GLN A 19 8.56 -14.15 11.50
N SER A 20 8.59 -13.30 10.48
CA SER A 20 7.45 -12.46 10.13
C SER A 20 6.40 -13.38 9.54
N ILE A 21 5.44 -13.78 10.37
CA ILE A 21 4.27 -14.54 9.94
C ILE A 21 3.48 -13.58 9.04
N LEU A 22 3.63 -13.74 7.73
CA LEU A 22 2.79 -13.11 6.73
C LEU A 22 1.33 -13.53 7.01
N LEU A 23 0.53 -12.61 7.56
CA LEU A 23 -0.89 -12.81 7.78
C LEU A 23 -1.57 -12.93 6.41
N LYS A 24 -1.74 -14.16 5.94
CA LYS A 24 -2.63 -14.48 4.82
C LYS A 24 -4.01 -13.88 5.11
N THR A 25 -4.47 -13.08 4.18
CA THR A 25 -5.50 -12.03 4.30
C THR A 25 -6.93 -12.53 4.52
N ASN A 26 -7.12 -13.76 5.02
CA ASN A 26 -8.44 -14.40 5.09
C ASN A 26 -8.80 -14.95 6.47
N ARG A 27 -8.17 -14.43 7.52
CA ARG A 27 -8.71 -14.54 8.88
C ARG A 27 -9.37 -13.20 9.22
N ARG A 28 -10.69 -13.07 8.97
CA ARG A 28 -11.50 -12.10 9.71
C ARG A 28 -11.21 -12.36 11.18
N SER A 29 -10.51 -11.42 11.80
CA SER A 29 -10.06 -11.48 13.18
C SER A 29 -11.28 -11.67 14.07
N THR A 30 -11.45 -12.86 14.64
CA THR A 30 -12.48 -13.14 15.65
C THR A 30 -12.22 -12.39 16.96
N PHE A 31 -11.12 -11.63 17.08
CA PHE A 31 -10.92 -10.70 18.18
C PHE A 31 -11.99 -9.60 18.22
N PHE A 32 -12.49 -9.14 17.07
CA PHE A 32 -13.46 -8.04 17.04
C PHE A 32 -14.91 -8.48 17.33
N GLN A 33 -15.22 -9.78 17.28
CA GLN A 33 -16.58 -10.26 17.57
C GLN A 33 -16.84 -10.46 19.06
N ARG A 34 -15.79 -10.56 19.90
CA ARG A 34 -15.97 -10.87 21.33
C ARG A 34 -16.24 -9.63 22.19
N ASN A 35 -15.96 -8.42 21.70
CA ASN A 35 -16.10 -7.17 22.47
C ASN A 35 -17.27 -6.28 22.01
N VAL A 36 -18.21 -6.80 21.21
CA VAL A 36 -19.43 -6.05 20.83
C VAL A 36 -20.44 -6.00 21.99
N GLN A 37 -20.19 -6.75 23.06
CA GLN A 37 -20.99 -6.68 24.27
C GLN A 37 -20.52 -5.45 25.08
N HIS A 38 -21.06 -4.27 24.73
CA HIS A 38 -20.93 -3.02 25.48
C HIS A 38 -21.66 -3.06 26.84
N GLU A 39 -21.73 -4.24 27.46
CA GLU A 39 -22.40 -4.39 28.74
C GLU A 39 -21.41 -4.01 29.84
N PRO A 40 -21.73 -3.01 30.66
CA PRO A 40 -20.86 -2.62 31.75
C PRO A 40 -20.60 -3.81 32.68
N PRO A 41 -19.42 -3.91 33.31
CA PRO A 41 -19.14 -4.97 34.27
C PRO A 41 -20.21 -4.97 35.37
N VAL A 42 -20.95 -6.08 35.50
CA VAL A 42 -21.88 -6.28 36.61
C VAL A 42 -21.06 -6.43 37.89
N ASP A 43 -21.38 -5.65 38.92
CA ASP A 43 -20.66 -5.71 40.20
C ASP A 43 -20.73 -7.13 40.77
N ASN A 44 -19.58 -7.73 41.07
CA ASN A 44 -19.54 -9.03 41.71
C ASN A 44 -19.79 -8.83 43.21
N PRO A 45 -20.85 -9.43 43.80
CA PRO A 45 -21.11 -9.32 45.23
C PRO A 45 -20.03 -9.96 46.12
N GLU A 46 -19.13 -10.79 45.56
CA GLU A 46 -17.99 -11.36 46.29
C GLU A 46 -16.79 -10.41 46.40
N ASN A 47 -16.76 -9.35 45.59
CA ASN A 47 -15.68 -8.36 45.62
C ASN A 47 -15.99 -7.22 46.58
N SER A 48 -14.95 -6.64 47.19
CA SER A 48 -15.09 -5.37 47.91
C SER A 48 -15.57 -4.26 46.97
N ASP A 49 -16.41 -3.36 47.49
CA ASP A 49 -16.94 -2.20 46.76
C ASP A 49 -15.83 -1.34 46.13
N GLU A 50 -14.68 -1.21 46.80
CA GLU A 50 -13.52 -0.47 46.27
C GLU A 50 -12.92 -1.15 45.03
N TYR A 51 -12.87 -2.49 45.01
CA TYR A 51 -12.35 -3.25 43.90
C TYR A 51 -13.31 -3.22 42.70
N ASN A 52 -14.63 -3.30 42.94
CA ASN A 52 -15.63 -3.12 41.89
C ASN A 52 -15.57 -1.70 41.30
N ALA A 53 -15.39 -0.66 42.13
CA ALA A 53 -15.18 0.71 41.64
C ALA A 53 -13.90 0.86 40.81
N HIS A 54 -12.82 0.17 41.17
CA HIS A 54 -11.59 0.12 40.38
C HIS A 54 -11.82 -0.57 39.02
N LEU A 55 -12.51 -1.71 38.99
CA LEU A 55 -12.83 -2.42 37.76
C LEU A 55 -13.66 -1.59 36.78
N ARG A 56 -14.64 -0.82 37.27
CA ARG A 56 -15.42 0.09 36.43
C ARG A 56 -14.53 1.16 35.77
N LYS A 57 -13.59 1.75 36.52
CA LYS A 57 -12.63 2.72 35.97
C LYS A 57 -11.73 2.11 34.91
N GLU A 58 -11.26 0.88 35.12
CA GLU A 58 -10.44 0.19 34.13
C GLU A 58 -11.25 -0.15 32.87
N TYR A 59 -12.51 -0.54 33.02
CA TYR A 59 -13.42 -0.76 31.89
C TYR A 59 -13.65 0.52 31.07
N GLU A 60 -13.91 1.66 31.72
CA GLU A 60 -14.06 2.96 31.04
C GLU A 60 -12.79 3.34 30.25
N LYS A 61 -11.61 3.11 30.84
CA LYS A 61 -10.33 3.33 30.13
C LYS A 61 -10.19 2.41 28.91
N LEU A 62 -10.54 1.13 29.04
CA LEU A 62 -10.50 0.18 27.93
C LEU A 62 -11.51 0.55 26.83
N GLN A 63 -12.68 1.06 27.19
CA GLN A 63 -13.67 1.52 26.23
C GLN A 63 -13.16 2.73 25.43
N LEU A 64 -12.45 3.66 26.09
CA LEU A 64 -11.81 4.79 25.42
C LEU A 64 -10.76 4.32 24.41
N VAL A 65 -9.92 3.37 24.80
CA VAL A 65 -8.89 2.80 23.91
C VAL A 65 -9.54 2.07 22.74
N ASN A 66 -10.58 1.27 22.99
CA ASN A 66 -11.29 0.57 21.92
C ASN A 66 -11.87 1.56 20.90
N ARG A 67 -12.52 2.62 21.36
CA ARG A 67 -13.03 3.69 20.49
C ARG A 67 -11.92 4.35 19.67
N ALA A 68 -10.75 4.61 20.28
CA ALA A 68 -9.61 5.18 19.56
C ALA A 68 -9.09 4.24 18.46
N VAL A 69 -9.04 2.93 18.74
CA VAL A 69 -8.66 1.91 17.76
C VAL A 69 -9.69 1.79 16.63
N GLU A 70 -10.98 1.83 16.94
CA GLU A 70 -12.05 1.82 15.94
C GLU A 70 -11.97 3.02 14.99
N LEU A 71 -11.71 4.23 15.53
CA LEU A 71 -11.50 5.42 14.72
C LEU A 71 -10.26 5.28 13.82
N MET A 72 -9.15 4.80 14.39
CA MET A 72 -7.92 4.57 13.64
C MET A 72 -8.12 3.55 12.51
N ILE A 73 -8.89 2.48 12.74
CA ILE A 73 -9.24 1.51 11.69
C ILE A 73 -10.06 2.20 10.58
N GLY A 74 -11.01 3.06 10.95
CA GLY A 74 -11.76 3.86 9.99
C GLY A 74 -10.86 4.77 9.14
N ASP A 75 -9.92 5.46 9.77
CA ASP A 75 -8.95 6.31 9.07
C ASP A 75 -8.06 5.52 8.11
N PHE A 76 -7.61 4.33 8.50
CA PHE A 76 -6.84 3.45 7.61
C PHE A 76 -7.67 2.94 6.43
N GLN A 77 -8.95 2.64 6.62
CA GLN A 77 -9.84 2.26 5.52
C GLN A 77 -10.02 3.42 4.53
N ASN A 78 -10.19 4.64 5.03
CA ASN A 78 -10.25 5.83 4.18
C ASN A 78 -8.94 6.06 3.42
N ALA A 79 -7.80 5.90 4.09
CA ALA A 79 -6.48 6.03 3.46
C ALA A 79 -6.27 5.01 2.33
N LEU A 80 -6.71 3.76 2.52
CA LEU A 80 -6.68 2.72 1.48
C LEU A 80 -7.55 3.08 0.27
N GLN A 81 -8.74 3.65 0.51
CA GLN A 81 -9.62 4.10 -0.57
C GLN A 81 -8.98 5.24 -1.37
N VAL A 82 -8.39 6.23 -0.69
CA VAL A 82 -7.65 7.33 -1.34
C VAL A 82 -6.46 6.79 -2.13
N GLN A 83 -5.70 5.86 -1.57
CA GLN A 83 -4.57 5.24 -2.28
C GLN A 83 -5.02 4.52 -3.56
N SER A 84 -6.16 3.83 -3.52
CA SER A 84 -6.73 3.18 -4.71
C SER A 84 -7.11 4.19 -5.80
N GLN A 85 -7.64 5.36 -5.42
CA GLN A 85 -7.98 6.43 -6.38
C GLN A 85 -6.73 7.04 -7.00
N VAL A 86 -5.69 7.27 -6.19
CA VAL A 86 -4.40 7.78 -6.69
C VAL A 86 -3.78 6.80 -7.68
N ALA A 87 -3.83 5.49 -7.41
CA ALA A 87 -3.35 4.48 -8.34
C ALA A 87 -4.10 4.52 -9.68
N GLN A 88 -5.43 4.67 -9.67
CA GLN A 88 -6.23 4.82 -10.89
C GLN A 88 -5.84 6.07 -11.69
N HIS A 89 -5.64 7.21 -11.03
CA HIS A 89 -5.20 8.43 -11.71
C HIS A 89 -3.80 8.32 -12.31
N VAL A 90 -2.89 7.58 -11.66
CA VAL A 90 -1.57 7.29 -12.23
C VAL A 90 -1.71 6.43 -13.49
N ASP A 91 -2.55 5.39 -13.47
CA ASP A 91 -2.81 4.56 -14.65
C ASP A 91 -3.44 5.35 -15.81
N GLU A 92 -4.36 6.27 -15.51
CA GLU A 92 -4.95 7.18 -16.50
C GLU A 92 -3.91 8.12 -17.11
N THR A 93 -3.01 8.65 -16.27
CA THR A 93 -1.92 9.52 -16.70
C THR A 93 -0.93 8.76 -17.58
N ASP A 94 -0.60 7.52 -17.24
CA ASP A 94 0.27 6.66 -18.05
C ASP A 94 -0.34 6.38 -19.43
N ARG A 95 -1.65 6.11 -19.50
CA ARG A 95 -2.37 5.99 -20.78
C ARG A 95 -2.28 7.28 -21.60
N LEU A 96 -2.47 8.43 -20.97
CA LEU A 96 -2.36 9.72 -21.66
C LEU A 96 -0.94 9.96 -22.18
N LEU A 97 0.08 9.58 -21.40
CA LEU A 97 1.48 9.68 -21.82
C LEU A 97 1.76 8.77 -23.03
N ASN A 98 1.24 7.54 -23.04
CA ASN A 98 1.34 6.65 -24.19
C ASN A 98 0.70 7.25 -25.45
N VAL A 99 -0.46 7.91 -25.32
CA VAL A 99 -1.10 8.62 -26.44
C VAL A 99 -0.22 9.78 -26.92
N TRP A 100 0.37 10.55 -26.01
CA TRP A 100 1.31 11.61 -26.36
C TRP A 100 2.54 11.08 -27.10
N SER A 101 3.11 9.97 -26.66
CA SER A 101 4.21 9.31 -27.36
C SER A 101 3.83 8.89 -28.77
N LEU A 102 2.63 8.33 -28.96
CA LEU A 102 2.12 7.98 -30.29
C LEU A 102 1.94 9.23 -31.18
N ILE A 103 1.40 10.32 -30.64
CA ILE A 103 1.25 11.58 -31.38
C ILE A 103 2.60 12.12 -31.81
N LEU A 104 3.61 12.08 -30.93
CA LEU A 104 4.96 12.53 -31.25
C LEU A 104 5.58 11.66 -32.35
N GLU A 105 5.45 10.34 -32.27
CA GLU A 105 5.91 9.42 -33.31
C GLU A 105 5.24 9.75 -34.66
N LYS A 106 3.92 9.93 -34.68
CA LYS A 106 3.19 10.29 -35.90
C LYS A 106 3.62 11.64 -36.45
N THR A 107 3.87 12.61 -35.59
CA THR A 107 4.33 13.94 -35.99
C THR A 107 5.73 13.87 -36.61
N GLU A 108 6.63 13.07 -36.04
CA GLU A 108 7.96 12.82 -36.61
C GLU A 108 7.86 12.12 -37.97
N THR A 109 7.03 11.08 -38.09
CA THR A 109 6.83 10.40 -39.38
C THR A 109 6.27 11.35 -40.45
N PHE A 110 5.35 12.25 -40.07
CA PHE A 110 4.78 13.22 -40.99
C PHE A 110 5.79 14.30 -41.39
N LYS A 111 6.61 14.76 -40.44
CA LYS A 111 7.72 15.66 -40.72
C LYS A 111 8.69 15.02 -41.72
N ASN A 112 9.11 13.79 -41.47
CA ASN A 112 10.04 13.08 -42.36
C ASN A 112 9.45 12.86 -43.75
N LEU A 113 8.14 12.61 -43.85
CA LEU A 113 7.43 12.51 -45.14
C LEU A 113 7.43 13.86 -45.89
N LEU A 114 7.19 14.97 -45.19
CA LEU A 114 7.22 16.31 -45.78
C LEU A 114 8.63 16.74 -46.22
N GLU A 115 9.66 16.30 -45.49
CA GLU A 115 11.06 16.57 -45.81
C GLU A 115 11.60 15.62 -46.90
N ASP A 116 10.85 14.59 -47.30
CA ASP A 116 11.25 13.65 -48.37
C ASP A 116 11.03 14.27 -49.76
N PRO A 117 12.10 14.50 -50.55
CA PRO A 117 11.99 15.09 -51.88
C PRO A 117 11.26 14.19 -52.90
N GLU A 118 11.09 12.90 -52.64
CA GLU A 118 10.30 11.99 -53.50
C GLU A 118 8.78 12.17 -53.30
N TRP A 119 8.35 12.59 -52.11
CA TRP A 119 6.94 12.93 -51.85
C TRP A 119 6.50 14.14 -52.68
N GLU A 120 7.31 15.20 -52.72
CA GLU A 120 7.00 16.43 -53.47
C GLU A 120 6.89 16.16 -54.98
N LYS A 121 7.76 15.30 -55.53
CA LYS A 121 7.69 14.86 -56.93
C LYS A 121 6.48 13.97 -57.22
N SER A 122 6.05 13.15 -56.27
CA SER A 122 4.89 12.27 -56.41
C SER A 122 3.58 13.08 -56.39
N GLN A 123 3.51 14.16 -55.61
CA GLN A 123 2.39 15.10 -55.66
C GLN A 123 2.32 15.85 -56.99
N LEU A 124 3.46 16.34 -57.50
CA LEU A 124 3.52 17.02 -58.81
C LEU A 124 3.13 16.10 -59.98
N LYS A 125 3.51 14.81 -59.93
CA LYS A 125 3.07 13.83 -60.95
C LYS A 125 1.58 13.52 -60.92
N LEU A 126 0.92 13.64 -59.77
CA LEU A 126 -0.52 13.43 -59.63
C LEU A 126 -1.35 14.64 -60.10
N GLU A 127 -0.77 15.83 -60.16
CA GLU A 127 -1.42 17.03 -60.71
C GLU A 127 -1.26 17.18 -62.24
N GLU A 128 -0.31 16.44 -62.86
CA GLU A 128 -0.07 16.47 -64.31
C GLU A 128 -0.84 15.39 -65.11
N GLU A 129 -1.59 14.50 -64.44
CA GLU A 129 -2.57 13.56 -65.05
C GLU A 129 -4.00 14.10 -65.02
#